data_AF-A0A937P4G4-F1
#
_entry.id   AF-A0A937P4G4-F1
#
_cell.length_a   1.000
_cell.length_b   1.000
_cell.length_c   1.000
_cell.angle_alpha   90.00
_cell.angle_beta   90.00
_cell.angle_gamma   90.00
#
_symmetry.space_group_name_H-M   'P 1'
#
loop_
_entity.id
_entity.type
_entity.pdbx_description
1 polymer ?
#
loop_
_entity_poly.entity_id
_entity_poly.type
_entity_poly.pdbx_seq_one_letter_code
_entity_poly.pdbx_strand_id
1 'polypeptide(L)'
;MQKSKKRNEQKQRSIFRDLWQLIIKVIIILVLIAWFIKEFLQNRELDPISLIILIILIAFIIWLIWRQKHIVNLHCNLASPGGCVKGDPNILSGKILEPVVGDAYGLGFSHYLIELRDPGANLLSDVVIYPDGGGNPDTSLTQGNSAITGGTLGWIDVEKAVQDAGILLLTSTTFEITLRVFDVYGGEKGTPCKTNFDVSINEVYIKRVSTPWSVDFVDPNEPLKRSDDPASELATIGGYMHMRGAANVYGCAGENIDEYTIWAIPDPNFTFAQPAPFTAVTPQPDWVEVTHIEFKSQTINGTVYSADDVRAYNVLDGNPNPDILTNTWGTRNECMCIHIDATISCFCWKIPDLKSSAFNSNTALLPYKLDPGHIGGTGKFTFLLQVIDTSGNQYYDIQKAWIDNEKEVAKITGISGIAACQDLYTQDSNGNFKTVDIEGTAWDALIDPTGPDLTKPTSDNFDKYEVKFQKQGIPTEVELITSNSPVPARPAPVGVGVLTTWNLESLNKATNPMGFPVNQLLEDGESCTYNIILRVWDLTIVNENAPGVHYSGKITFPIKIINSPEPTP
;
A
#
# COMPACT_ATOMS: atom_id res chain seq x y z
N MET A 1 -9.24 13.58 45.71
CA MET A 1 -8.94 12.20 46.15
C MET A 1 -9.63 11.77 47.46
N GLN A 2 -9.54 12.51 48.58
CA GLN A 2 -10.14 12.09 49.88
C GLN A 2 -11.68 11.94 49.92
N LYS A 3 -12.42 12.71 49.11
CA LYS A 3 -13.90 12.64 49.06
C LYS A 3 -14.42 11.37 48.36
N SER A 4 -13.63 10.80 47.45
CA SER A 4 -13.93 9.54 46.75
C SER A 4 -13.77 8.34 47.69
N LYS A 5 -12.68 8.32 48.48
CA LYS A 5 -12.41 7.23 49.44
C LYS A 5 -13.50 7.06 50.50
N LYS A 6 -14.01 8.16 51.07
CA LYS A 6 -15.12 8.13 52.05
C LYS A 6 -16.44 7.62 51.46
N ARG A 7 -16.71 7.87 50.17
CA ARG A 7 -17.94 7.38 49.50
C ARG A 7 -17.90 5.88 49.25
N ASN A 8 -16.72 5.34 48.91
CA ASN A 8 -16.53 3.90 48.70
C ASN A 8 -16.63 3.11 50.01
N GLU A 9 -16.05 3.60 51.11
CA GLU A 9 -16.17 2.94 52.43
C GLU A 9 -17.62 2.89 52.94
N GLN A 10 -18.42 3.93 52.66
CA GLN A 10 -19.82 3.99 53.09
C GLN A 10 -20.73 3.07 52.26
N LYS A 11 -20.43 2.90 50.96
CA LYS A 11 -21.14 1.98 50.05
C LYS A 11 -20.80 0.51 50.34
N GLN A 12 -19.56 0.20 50.69
CA GLN A 12 -19.14 -1.15 51.06
C GLN A 12 -19.82 -1.63 52.36
N ARG A 13 -20.03 -0.72 53.33
CA ARG A 13 -20.78 -1.01 54.57
C ARG A 13 -22.27 -1.30 54.33
N SER A 14 -22.90 -0.77 53.28
CA SER A 14 -24.31 -1.09 53.01
C SER A 14 -24.48 -2.48 52.41
N ILE A 15 -23.59 -2.86 51.49
CA ILE A 15 -23.61 -4.18 50.82
C ILE A 15 -23.42 -5.31 51.83
N PHE A 16 -22.47 -5.17 52.76
CA PHE A 16 -22.24 -6.19 53.80
C PHE A 16 -23.44 -6.33 54.75
N ARG A 17 -24.12 -5.22 55.06
CA ARG A 17 -25.31 -5.23 55.92
C ARG A 17 -26.48 -5.94 55.25
N ASP A 18 -26.65 -5.78 53.95
CA ASP A 18 -27.75 -6.40 53.21
C ASP A 18 -27.53 -7.89 53.01
N LEU A 19 -26.29 -8.32 52.74
CA LEU A 19 -25.91 -9.74 52.67
C LEU A 19 -26.07 -10.44 54.04
N TRP A 20 -25.63 -9.76 55.11
CA TRP A 20 -25.77 -10.27 56.48
C TRP A 20 -27.23 -10.41 56.92
N GLN A 21 -28.09 -9.46 56.55
CA GLN A 21 -29.53 -9.58 56.81
C GLN A 21 -30.18 -10.72 56.02
N LEU A 22 -29.71 -11.02 54.81
CA LEU A 22 -30.21 -12.15 54.04
C LEU A 22 -29.83 -13.48 54.71
N ILE A 23 -28.58 -13.64 55.12
CA ILE A 23 -28.08 -14.83 55.82
C ILE A 23 -28.85 -15.06 57.12
N ILE A 24 -29.05 -14.01 57.93
CA ILE A 24 -29.84 -14.11 59.17
C ILE A 24 -31.29 -14.55 58.89
N LYS A 25 -31.92 -14.01 57.84
CA LYS A 25 -33.30 -14.37 57.48
C LYS A 25 -33.42 -15.83 57.02
N VAL A 26 -32.44 -16.32 56.25
CA VAL A 26 -32.39 -17.74 55.83
C VAL A 26 -32.19 -18.65 57.05
N ILE A 27 -31.30 -18.29 57.97
CA ILE A 27 -31.10 -19.06 59.22
C ILE A 27 -32.38 -19.11 60.06
N ILE A 28 -33.07 -17.98 60.23
CA ILE A 28 -34.33 -17.93 60.98
C ILE A 28 -35.39 -18.82 60.31
N ILE A 29 -35.50 -18.80 58.99
CA ILE A 29 -36.45 -19.64 58.25
C ILE A 29 -36.12 -21.12 58.41
N LEU A 30 -34.84 -21.51 58.32
CA LEU A 30 -34.42 -22.89 58.51
C LEU A 30 -34.69 -23.39 59.94
N VAL A 31 -34.48 -22.54 60.94
CA VAL A 31 -34.79 -22.86 62.34
C VAL A 31 -36.30 -23.03 62.54
N LEU A 32 -37.13 -22.18 61.93
CA LEU A 32 -38.60 -22.30 62.00
C LEU A 32 -39.12 -23.54 61.27
N ILE A 33 -38.53 -23.91 60.13
CA ILE A 33 -38.84 -25.16 59.43
C ILE A 33 -38.43 -26.37 60.26
N ALA A 34 -37.24 -26.36 60.86
CA ALA A 34 -36.77 -27.45 61.73
C ALA A 34 -37.67 -27.61 62.98
N TRP A 35 -38.11 -26.50 63.56
CA TRP A 35 -39.07 -26.51 64.67
C TRP A 35 -40.42 -27.08 64.25
N PHE A 36 -40.94 -26.65 63.10
CA PHE A 36 -42.18 -27.16 62.53
C PHE A 36 -42.13 -28.67 62.23
N ILE A 37 -41.03 -29.16 61.62
CA ILE A 37 -40.83 -30.58 61.34
C ILE A 37 -40.81 -31.39 62.64
N LYS A 38 -40.17 -30.87 63.69
CA LYS A 38 -40.15 -31.51 65.02
C LYS A 38 -41.56 -31.63 65.62
N GLU A 39 -42.34 -30.55 65.57
CA GLU A 39 -43.72 -30.51 66.10
C GLU A 39 -44.65 -31.48 65.32
N PHE A 40 -44.52 -31.50 63.98
CA PHE A 40 -45.28 -32.38 63.09
C PHE A 40 -44.97 -33.86 63.32
N LEU A 41 -43.69 -34.21 63.48
CA LEU A 41 -43.27 -35.59 63.76
C LEU A 41 -43.73 -36.10 65.14
N GLN A 42 -43.95 -35.21 66.12
CA GLN A 42 -44.38 -35.58 67.46
C GLN A 42 -45.90 -35.79 67.58
N ASN A 43 -46.72 -34.99 66.91
CA ASN A 43 -48.17 -34.99 67.15
C ASN A 43 -49.00 -35.75 66.10
N ARG A 44 -48.43 -36.14 64.94
CA ARG A 44 -49.05 -36.90 63.83
C ARG A 44 -50.37 -36.34 63.25
N GLU A 45 -50.94 -35.29 63.81
CA GLU A 45 -52.08 -34.53 63.28
C GLU A 45 -51.66 -33.07 63.06
N LEU A 46 -51.92 -32.56 61.85
CA LEU A 46 -51.61 -31.17 61.49
C LEU A 46 -52.63 -30.23 62.10
N ASP A 47 -52.25 -29.54 63.18
CA ASP A 47 -53.02 -28.43 63.73
C ASP A 47 -53.19 -27.32 62.67
N PRO A 48 -54.42 -26.84 62.40
CA PRO A 48 -54.68 -25.82 61.38
C PRO A 48 -53.83 -24.55 61.51
N ILE A 49 -53.45 -24.15 62.74
CA ILE A 49 -52.62 -22.96 62.96
C ILE A 49 -51.20 -23.20 62.44
N SER A 50 -50.65 -24.39 62.67
CA SER A 50 -49.35 -24.81 62.17
C SER A 50 -49.32 -24.76 60.63
N LEU A 51 -50.36 -25.24 59.96
CA LEU A 51 -50.49 -25.18 58.50
C LEU A 51 -50.49 -23.73 57.97
N ILE A 52 -51.21 -22.81 58.63
CA ILE A 52 -51.25 -21.39 58.26
C ILE A 52 -49.86 -20.74 58.36
N ILE A 53 -49.11 -21.02 59.43
CA ILE A 53 -47.75 -20.51 59.63
C ILE A 53 -46.82 -21.02 58.52
N LEU A 54 -46.93 -22.30 58.14
CA LEU A 54 -46.14 -22.87 57.05
C LEU A 54 -46.45 -22.18 55.71
N ILE A 55 -47.72 -21.94 55.40
CA ILE A 55 -48.13 -21.25 54.17
C ILE A 55 -47.57 -19.82 54.13
N ILE A 56 -47.61 -19.10 55.26
CA ILE A 56 -47.03 -17.75 55.36
C ILE A 56 -45.51 -17.79 55.16
N LEU A 57 -44.81 -18.77 55.74
CA LEU A 57 -43.37 -18.96 55.54
C LEU A 57 -43.05 -19.27 54.08
N ILE A 58 -43.79 -20.16 53.44
CA ILE A 58 -43.62 -20.48 52.02
C ILE A 58 -43.87 -19.25 51.15
N ALA A 59 -44.95 -18.48 51.40
CA ALA A 59 -45.23 -17.25 50.69
C ALA A 59 -44.12 -16.20 50.88
N PHE A 60 -43.54 -16.11 52.08
CA PHE A 60 -42.41 -15.22 52.37
C PHE A 60 -41.12 -15.68 51.68
N ILE A 61 -40.85 -16.99 51.61
CA ILE A 61 -39.72 -17.56 50.86
C ILE A 61 -39.89 -17.28 49.36
N ILE A 62 -41.08 -17.54 48.80
CA ILE A 62 -41.38 -17.23 47.40
C ILE A 62 -41.21 -15.74 47.14
N TRP A 63 -41.69 -14.88 48.04
CA TRP A 63 -41.50 -13.43 47.97
C TRP A 63 -40.02 -13.03 48.05
N LEU A 64 -39.21 -13.67 48.90
CA LEU A 64 -37.77 -13.42 48.98
C LEU A 64 -37.03 -13.89 47.73
N ILE A 65 -37.40 -15.02 47.15
CA ILE A 65 -36.86 -15.52 45.87
C ILE A 65 -37.24 -14.57 44.73
N TRP A 66 -38.49 -14.10 44.69
CA TRP A 66 -38.94 -13.08 43.73
C TRP A 66 -38.22 -11.76 43.95
N ARG A 67 -37.98 -11.37 45.20
CA ARG A 67 -37.23 -10.15 45.52
C ARG A 67 -35.75 -10.27 45.19
N GLN A 68 -35.14 -11.46 45.31
CA GLN A 68 -33.76 -11.71 44.89
C GLN A 68 -33.56 -11.48 43.38
N LYS A 69 -34.56 -11.82 42.54
CA LYS A 69 -34.54 -11.43 41.11
C LYS A 69 -34.46 -9.92 40.89
N HIS A 70 -34.81 -9.10 41.89
CA HIS A 70 -34.72 -7.63 41.83
C HIS A 70 -33.47 -7.03 42.51
N ILE A 71 -32.57 -7.84 43.08
CA ILE A 71 -31.29 -7.35 43.65
C ILE A 71 -30.14 -7.62 42.68
N VAL A 72 -30.36 -7.32 41.39
CA VAL A 72 -29.28 -7.22 40.42
C VAL A 72 -28.75 -5.79 40.47
N ASN A 73 -27.48 -5.63 40.82
CA ASN A 73 -26.83 -4.33 40.84
C ASN A 73 -25.50 -4.41 40.10
N LEU A 74 -25.60 -4.21 38.79
CA LEU A 74 -24.46 -4.21 37.88
C LEU A 74 -23.82 -2.83 37.84
N HIS A 75 -22.50 -2.82 37.84
CA HIS A 75 -21.67 -1.65 37.65
C HIS A 75 -20.92 -1.77 36.33
N CYS A 76 -20.92 -0.67 35.59
CA CYS A 76 -20.00 -0.50 34.48
C CYS A 76 -19.36 0.88 34.56
N ASN A 77 -18.14 0.97 34.05
CA ASN A 77 -17.40 2.21 33.83
C ASN A 77 -16.31 1.95 32.78
N LEU A 78 -16.04 2.94 31.92
CA LEU A 78 -14.93 2.89 30.97
C LEU A 78 -13.96 4.01 31.34
N ALA A 79 -12.69 3.66 31.56
CA ALA A 79 -11.62 4.58 31.90
C ALA A 79 -10.63 4.79 30.74
N SER A 80 -10.48 3.80 29.86
CA SER A 80 -9.60 3.80 28.68
C SER A 80 -10.22 2.92 27.59
N PRO A 81 -9.94 3.16 26.30
CA PRO A 81 -9.18 4.29 25.74
C PRO A 81 -9.95 5.62 25.80
N GLY A 82 -9.20 6.71 25.76
CA GLY A 82 -9.70 8.07 25.63
C GLY A 82 -8.68 8.96 24.95
N GLY A 83 -9.15 9.91 24.14
CA GLY A 83 -8.28 10.68 23.24
C GLY A 83 -7.76 9.81 22.11
N CYS A 84 -6.59 10.15 21.57
CA CYS A 84 -6.02 9.45 20.42
C CYS A 84 -5.09 8.31 20.87
N VAL A 85 -5.24 7.13 20.25
CA VAL A 85 -4.49 5.91 20.57
C VAL A 85 -3.71 5.36 19.36
N LYS A 86 -2.64 4.62 19.65
CA LYS A 86 -1.80 3.93 18.65
C LYS A 86 -1.97 2.41 18.66
N GLY A 87 -2.45 1.84 19.77
CA GLY A 87 -2.30 0.42 20.09
C GLY A 87 -0.85 0.02 20.39
N ASP A 88 -0.67 -1.19 20.92
CA ASP A 88 0.61 -1.78 21.28
C ASP A 88 0.80 -3.12 20.53
N PRO A 89 1.81 -3.23 19.63
CA PRO A 89 2.07 -4.46 18.89
C PRO A 89 2.76 -5.55 19.74
N ASN A 90 3.21 -5.24 20.96
CA ASN A 90 3.93 -6.18 21.81
C ASN A 90 3.02 -7.03 22.70
N ILE A 91 1.72 -6.73 22.77
CA ILE A 91 0.76 -7.46 23.62
C ILE A 91 0.46 -8.84 23.05
N LEU A 92 0.22 -8.91 21.74
CA LEU A 92 -0.09 -10.16 21.04
C LEU A 92 0.51 -10.12 19.64
N SER A 93 1.43 -11.05 19.35
CA SER A 93 2.13 -11.12 18.07
C SER A 93 1.14 -11.14 16.89
N GLY A 94 1.38 -10.29 15.89
CA GLY A 94 0.56 -10.19 14.69
C GLY A 94 -0.73 -9.39 14.86
N LYS A 95 -0.86 -8.61 15.95
CA LYS A 95 -1.99 -7.70 16.19
C LYS A 95 -1.51 -6.39 16.81
N ILE A 96 -2.23 -5.29 16.55
CA ILE A 96 -1.99 -3.99 17.17
C ILE A 96 -3.11 -3.73 18.18
N LEU A 97 -2.82 -3.92 19.47
CA LEU A 97 -3.84 -4.00 20.50
C LEU A 97 -3.92 -2.74 21.38
N GLU A 98 -5.11 -2.14 21.46
CA GLU A 98 -5.38 -1.04 22.41
C GLU A 98 -6.16 -1.56 23.62
N PRO A 99 -5.63 -1.45 24.86
CA PRO A 99 -6.31 -1.95 26.05
C PRO A 99 -7.55 -1.11 26.41
N VAL A 100 -8.67 -1.81 26.59
CA VAL A 100 -9.90 -1.25 27.15
C VAL A 100 -9.87 -1.44 28.66
N VAL A 101 -9.77 -0.35 29.43
CA VAL A 101 -9.64 -0.38 30.90
C VAL A 101 -10.91 0.17 31.54
N GLY A 102 -11.42 -0.51 32.56
CA GLY A 102 -12.62 -0.05 33.24
C GLY A 102 -13.12 -1.00 34.34
N ASP A 103 -14.42 -0.91 34.58
CA ASP A 103 -15.14 -1.71 35.57
C ASP A 103 -16.27 -2.48 34.88
N ALA A 104 -16.35 -3.78 35.14
CA ALA A 104 -17.47 -4.64 34.74
C ALA A 104 -17.69 -5.67 35.86
N TYR A 105 -18.55 -5.34 36.82
CA TYR A 105 -18.80 -6.21 37.98
C TYR A 105 -20.16 -5.90 38.60
N GLY A 106 -20.61 -6.72 39.54
CA GLY A 106 -21.84 -6.42 40.30
C GLY A 106 -22.44 -7.65 40.96
N LEU A 107 -23.45 -7.42 41.79
CA LEU A 107 -24.23 -8.53 42.34
C LEU A 107 -25.08 -9.11 41.22
N GLY A 108 -24.92 -10.41 40.97
CA GLY A 108 -25.58 -11.10 39.87
C GLY A 108 -24.86 -10.96 38.53
N PHE A 109 -23.60 -10.49 38.48
CA PHE A 109 -22.80 -10.44 37.26
C PHE A 109 -22.65 -11.83 36.59
N SER A 110 -22.77 -11.86 35.27
CA SER A 110 -22.54 -13.03 34.43
C SER A 110 -21.34 -12.82 33.51
N HIS A 111 -21.43 -11.82 32.63
CA HIS A 111 -20.41 -11.49 31.64
C HIS A 111 -20.55 -10.02 31.21
N TYR A 112 -19.61 -9.56 30.38
CA TYR A 112 -19.70 -8.28 29.68
C TYR A 112 -19.33 -8.41 28.21
N LEU A 113 -19.84 -7.49 27.41
CA LEU A 113 -19.52 -7.32 25.99
C LEU A 113 -18.97 -5.91 25.77
N ILE A 114 -17.96 -5.81 24.93
CA ILE A 114 -17.45 -4.56 24.38
C ILE A 114 -17.88 -4.53 22.91
N GLU A 115 -18.63 -3.51 22.53
CA GLU A 115 -18.98 -3.19 21.15
C GLU A 115 -18.10 -2.04 20.67
N LEU A 116 -17.57 -2.16 19.46
CA LEU A 116 -16.86 -1.08 18.78
C LEU A 116 -17.66 -0.61 17.57
N ARG A 117 -17.85 0.70 17.42
CA ARG A 117 -18.55 1.29 16.28
C ARG A 117 -17.67 2.26 15.52
N ASP A 118 -17.78 2.21 14.20
CA ASP A 118 -17.12 3.15 13.28
C ASP A 118 -17.78 4.55 13.30
N PRO A 119 -17.23 5.55 12.59
CA PRO A 119 -17.84 6.89 12.47
C PRO A 119 -19.24 6.89 11.86
N GLY A 120 -19.57 5.87 11.07
CA GLY A 120 -20.91 5.63 10.51
C GLY A 120 -21.88 4.97 11.49
N ALA A 121 -21.46 4.72 12.73
CA ALA A 121 -22.16 3.98 13.79
C ALA A 121 -22.42 2.49 13.48
N ASN A 122 -21.76 1.91 12.48
CA ASN A 122 -21.80 0.49 12.16
C ASN A 122 -21.05 -0.30 13.25
N LEU A 123 -21.62 -1.44 13.65
CA LEU A 123 -20.98 -2.33 14.63
C LEU A 123 -19.90 -3.18 13.94
N LEU A 124 -18.68 -3.12 14.46
CA LEU A 124 -17.55 -3.91 13.98
C LEU A 124 -17.52 -5.26 14.70
N SER A 125 -17.30 -6.34 13.94
CA SER A 125 -17.32 -7.71 14.46
C SER A 125 -15.91 -8.25 14.62
N ASP A 126 -15.66 -9.08 15.63
CA ASP A 126 -14.38 -9.76 15.87
C ASP A 126 -13.15 -8.84 16.02
N VAL A 127 -13.38 -7.57 16.37
CA VAL A 127 -12.33 -6.56 16.63
C VAL A 127 -11.93 -6.47 18.11
N VAL A 128 -12.66 -7.14 19.00
CA VAL A 128 -12.38 -7.15 20.44
C VAL A 128 -11.84 -8.52 20.85
N ILE A 129 -10.74 -8.50 21.60
CA ILE A 129 -10.14 -9.69 22.21
C ILE A 129 -10.33 -9.60 23.71
N TYR A 130 -10.83 -10.67 24.33
CA TYR A 130 -11.13 -10.71 25.76
C TYR A 130 -10.02 -11.40 26.55
N PRO A 131 -9.88 -11.08 27.85
CA PRO A 131 -8.89 -11.74 28.71
C PRO A 131 -9.32 -13.16 29.09
N ASP A 132 -8.36 -14.09 29.12
CA ASP A 132 -8.50 -15.39 29.75
C ASP A 132 -8.60 -15.28 31.29
N GLY A 133 -8.69 -16.42 31.97
CA GLY A 133 -8.72 -16.46 33.44
C GLY A 133 -7.45 -15.93 34.12
N GLY A 134 -6.33 -15.80 33.38
CA GLY A 134 -5.07 -15.22 33.83
C GLY A 134 -4.92 -13.73 33.50
N GLY A 135 -5.84 -13.13 32.76
CA GLY A 135 -5.76 -11.74 32.31
C GLY A 135 -4.95 -11.55 31.03
N ASN A 136 -4.64 -12.61 30.27
CA ASN A 136 -3.95 -12.53 28.98
C ASN A 136 -4.96 -12.50 27.82
N PRO A 137 -4.63 -11.88 26.67
CA PRO A 137 -5.50 -11.91 25.50
C PRO A 137 -5.79 -13.34 25.00
N ASP A 138 -7.06 -13.66 24.80
CA ASP A 138 -7.53 -14.94 24.25
C ASP A 138 -8.49 -14.71 23.08
N THR A 139 -8.04 -15.04 21.87
CA THR A 139 -8.78 -14.83 20.62
C THR A 139 -9.94 -15.82 20.43
N SER A 140 -10.09 -16.82 21.30
CA SER A 140 -11.21 -17.78 21.24
C SER A 140 -12.44 -17.31 22.01
N LEU A 141 -12.27 -16.29 22.86
CA LEU A 141 -13.35 -15.72 23.67
C LEU A 141 -14.13 -14.65 22.90
N THR A 142 -15.45 -14.74 22.95
CA THR A 142 -16.37 -13.76 22.35
C THR A 142 -16.94 -12.77 23.38
N GLN A 143 -16.65 -12.98 24.66
CA GLN A 143 -17.15 -12.17 25.77
C GLN A 143 -16.23 -12.26 27.00
N GLY A 144 -16.34 -11.27 27.88
CA GLY A 144 -15.63 -11.25 29.15
C GLY A 144 -16.39 -11.98 30.25
N ASN A 145 -15.86 -13.10 30.71
CA ASN A 145 -16.54 -13.97 31.69
C ASN A 145 -16.16 -13.70 33.15
N SER A 146 -15.25 -12.75 33.40
CA SER A 146 -14.71 -12.44 34.73
C SER A 146 -15.12 -11.05 35.18
N ALA A 147 -15.50 -10.90 36.44
CA ALA A 147 -15.79 -9.59 37.01
C ALA A 147 -14.48 -8.80 37.18
N ILE A 148 -14.44 -7.55 36.68
CA ILE A 148 -13.24 -6.71 36.65
C ILE A 148 -13.53 -5.38 37.33
N THR A 149 -12.57 -4.89 38.13
CA THR A 149 -12.64 -3.59 38.82
C THR A 149 -11.33 -2.85 38.60
N GLY A 150 -11.38 -1.74 37.84
CA GLY A 150 -10.25 -0.90 37.49
C GLY A 150 -9.14 -1.62 36.71
N GLY A 151 -9.50 -2.60 35.87
CA GLY A 151 -8.56 -3.44 35.14
C GLY A 151 -8.86 -3.54 33.65
N THR A 152 -8.06 -4.31 32.92
CA THR A 152 -8.21 -4.54 31.48
C THR A 152 -9.42 -5.43 31.20
N LEU A 153 -10.45 -4.84 30.60
CA LEU A 153 -11.66 -5.52 30.14
C LEU A 153 -11.43 -6.28 28.83
N GLY A 154 -10.44 -5.88 28.04
CA GLY A 154 -10.10 -6.52 26.77
C GLY A 154 -9.19 -5.61 25.96
N TRP A 155 -9.00 -5.96 24.70
CA TRP A 155 -8.21 -5.20 23.76
C TRP A 155 -8.97 -5.01 22.46
N ILE A 156 -8.84 -3.83 21.86
CA ILE A 156 -9.29 -3.56 20.50
C ILE A 156 -8.14 -3.85 19.56
N ASP A 157 -8.36 -4.70 18.57
CA ASP A 157 -7.48 -4.87 17.43
C ASP A 157 -7.66 -3.66 16.49
N VAL A 158 -6.79 -2.67 16.66
CA VAL A 158 -6.91 -1.35 16.01
C VAL A 158 -6.77 -1.48 14.49
N GLU A 159 -5.85 -2.32 14.04
CA GLU A 159 -5.63 -2.60 12.61
C GLU A 159 -6.88 -3.20 11.99
N LYS A 160 -7.43 -4.26 12.59
CA LYS A 160 -8.67 -4.88 12.11
C LYS A 160 -9.85 -3.91 12.15
N ALA A 161 -9.97 -3.09 13.20
CA ALA A 161 -11.05 -2.12 13.33
C ALA A 161 -11.06 -1.07 12.21
N VAL A 162 -9.88 -0.58 11.83
CA VAL A 162 -9.70 0.35 10.70
C VAL A 162 -10.07 -0.33 9.38
N GLN A 163 -9.54 -1.52 9.13
CA GLN A 163 -9.80 -2.29 7.91
C GLN A 163 -11.31 -2.60 7.76
N ASP A 164 -11.96 -3.11 8.80
CA ASP A 164 -13.39 -3.48 8.78
C ASP A 164 -14.31 -2.24 8.64
N ALA A 165 -13.86 -1.07 9.09
CA ALA A 165 -14.59 0.19 8.90
C ALA A 165 -14.50 0.72 7.45
N GLY A 166 -13.77 0.04 6.55
CA GLY A 166 -13.51 0.50 5.18
C GLY A 166 -12.68 1.78 5.15
N ILE A 167 -11.99 2.08 6.25
CA ILE A 167 -11.12 3.22 6.37
C ILE A 167 -9.78 2.76 5.80
N LEU A 168 -9.44 3.30 4.62
CA LEU A 168 -8.07 3.18 4.11
C LEU A 168 -7.13 3.65 5.23
N LEU A 169 -5.98 2.99 5.39
CA LEU A 169 -4.93 3.16 6.43
C LEU A 169 -4.40 4.60 6.61
N LEU A 170 -5.08 5.61 6.07
CA LEU A 170 -4.61 6.95 5.81
C LEU A 170 -5.43 8.06 6.50
N THR A 171 -6.55 7.75 7.17
CA THR A 171 -7.34 8.81 7.80
C THR A 171 -7.52 8.60 9.30
N SER A 172 -7.25 9.67 10.05
CA SER A 172 -7.61 9.73 11.47
C SER A 172 -9.12 9.57 11.62
N THR A 173 -9.54 8.72 12.55
CA THR A 173 -10.95 8.36 12.71
C THR A 173 -11.32 8.21 14.18
N THR A 174 -12.57 8.49 14.53
CA THR A 174 -13.10 8.36 15.89
C THR A 174 -13.99 7.12 15.98
N PHE A 175 -13.66 6.21 16.90
CA PHE A 175 -14.50 5.05 17.22
C PHE A 175 -15.27 5.26 18.53
N GLU A 176 -16.50 4.75 18.58
CA GLU A 176 -17.29 4.67 19.82
C GLU A 176 -17.14 3.27 20.43
N ILE A 177 -16.75 3.20 21.71
CA ILE A 177 -16.75 1.97 22.50
C ILE A 177 -17.99 1.96 23.37
N THR A 178 -18.73 0.85 23.34
CA THR A 178 -19.85 0.59 24.26
C THR A 178 -19.58 -0.66 25.08
N LEU A 179 -19.51 -0.52 26.41
CA LEU A 179 -19.44 -1.62 27.36
C LEU A 179 -20.83 -1.96 27.90
N ARG A 180 -21.26 -3.19 27.67
CA ARG A 180 -22.50 -3.78 28.19
C ARG A 180 -22.17 -4.82 29.25
N VAL A 181 -22.89 -4.79 30.36
CA VAL A 181 -22.70 -5.73 31.47
C VAL A 181 -24.00 -6.47 31.71
N PHE A 182 -23.93 -7.79 31.79
CA PHE A 182 -25.07 -8.68 31.86
C PHE A 182 -25.13 -9.41 33.21
N ASP A 183 -26.34 -9.69 33.65
CA ASP A 183 -26.60 -10.51 34.82
C ASP A 183 -26.73 -12.01 34.50
N VAL A 184 -26.80 -12.84 35.55
CA VAL A 184 -26.96 -14.31 35.46
C VAL A 184 -28.28 -14.76 34.84
N TYR A 185 -29.23 -13.85 34.61
CA TYR A 185 -30.49 -14.10 33.94
C TYR A 185 -30.51 -13.54 32.50
N GLY A 186 -29.40 -12.96 32.03
CA GLY A 186 -29.29 -12.33 30.70
C GLY A 186 -29.82 -10.89 30.65
N GLY A 187 -30.19 -10.30 31.79
CA GLY A 187 -30.59 -8.90 31.87
C GLY A 187 -29.38 -7.97 31.74
N GLU A 188 -29.48 -6.96 30.89
CA GLU A 188 -28.43 -5.93 30.74
C GLU A 188 -28.59 -4.84 31.81
N LYS A 189 -27.46 -4.27 32.25
CA LYS A 189 -27.46 -3.00 33.00
C LYS A 189 -28.21 -1.94 32.18
N GLY A 190 -29.20 -1.27 32.77
CA GLY A 190 -30.12 -0.39 32.04
C GLY A 190 -29.52 0.79 31.26
N THR A 191 -28.26 1.16 31.48
CA THR A 191 -27.54 2.09 30.58
C THR A 191 -26.10 1.61 30.40
N PRO A 192 -25.69 1.31 29.15
CA PRO A 192 -24.33 0.88 28.87
C PRO A 192 -23.34 2.02 29.08
N CYS A 193 -22.08 1.69 29.30
CA CYS A 193 -21.02 2.67 29.45
C CYS A 193 -20.40 2.95 28.10
N LYS A 194 -20.22 4.22 27.77
CA LYS A 194 -19.69 4.64 26.48
C LYS A 194 -18.48 5.56 26.65
N THR A 195 -17.53 5.43 25.75
CA THR A 195 -16.45 6.39 25.55
C THR A 195 -16.08 6.41 24.07
N ASN A 196 -15.36 7.45 23.65
CA ASN A 196 -14.81 7.54 22.32
C ASN A 196 -13.29 7.61 22.41
N PHE A 197 -12.64 7.15 21.35
CA PHE A 197 -11.22 7.34 21.15
C PHE A 197 -10.95 7.56 19.67
N ASP A 198 -9.87 8.28 19.39
CA ASP A 198 -9.40 8.53 18.05
C ASP A 198 -8.29 7.52 17.73
N VAL A 199 -8.26 7.03 16.50
CA VAL A 199 -7.10 6.33 15.95
C VAL A 199 -6.48 7.30 14.97
N SER A 200 -5.24 7.72 15.26
CA SER A 200 -4.43 8.33 14.21
C SER A 200 -3.59 7.26 13.56
N ILE A 201 -3.61 7.26 12.24
CA ILE A 201 -2.77 6.41 11.42
C ILE A 201 -1.83 7.32 10.65
N ASN A 202 -0.56 6.94 10.63
CA ASN A 202 0.45 7.66 9.87
C ASN A 202 0.38 7.23 8.42
N GLU A 203 0.30 8.21 7.52
CA GLU A 203 0.28 8.02 6.08
C GLU A 203 1.71 7.87 5.59
N VAL A 204 2.22 6.65 5.63
CA VAL A 204 3.56 6.32 5.15
C VAL A 204 3.42 5.26 4.08
N TYR A 205 3.56 5.66 2.81
CA TYR A 205 3.45 4.75 1.67
C TYR A 205 4.16 5.29 0.43
N ILE A 206 4.53 4.40 -0.48
CA ILE A 206 5.01 4.66 -1.84
C ILE A 206 3.90 4.21 -2.79
N LYS A 207 3.21 5.18 -3.40
CA LYS A 207 2.13 4.89 -4.36
C LYS A 207 2.64 4.80 -5.79
N ARG A 208 3.73 5.50 -6.11
CA ARG A 208 4.28 5.55 -7.47
C ARG A 208 5.79 5.53 -7.44
N VAL A 209 6.37 4.80 -8.39
CA VAL A 209 7.80 4.90 -8.72
C VAL A 209 7.84 5.27 -10.20
N SER A 210 8.28 6.49 -10.51
CA SER A 210 8.06 7.15 -11.80
C SER A 210 6.56 7.37 -12.07
N THR A 211 6.05 7.05 -13.27
CA THR A 211 4.62 7.16 -13.58
C THR A 211 3.74 5.99 -13.14
N PRO A 212 4.21 4.72 -13.06
CA PRO A 212 3.42 3.59 -12.57
C PRO A 212 2.84 3.73 -11.17
N TRP A 213 1.80 2.94 -10.93
CA TRP A 213 0.96 2.97 -9.74
C TRP A 213 1.02 1.64 -8.99
N SER A 214 1.11 1.73 -7.67
CA SER A 214 0.59 0.69 -6.77
C SER A 214 -0.86 1.05 -6.48
N VAL A 215 -1.77 0.23 -7.01
CA VAL A 215 -3.21 0.46 -6.92
C VAL A 215 -3.74 0.07 -5.55
N ASP A 216 -3.19 -1.03 -5.02
CA ASP A 216 -3.38 -1.55 -3.67
C ASP A 216 -2.09 -1.35 -2.85
N PHE A 217 -1.72 -0.09 -2.64
CA PHE A 217 -0.50 0.32 -1.91
C PHE A 217 -0.45 -0.10 -0.44
N VAL A 218 -1.49 -0.78 0.07
CA VAL A 218 -1.45 -1.42 1.39
C VAL A 218 -0.98 -2.88 1.32
N ASP A 219 -0.95 -3.50 0.14
CA ASP A 219 -0.31 -4.79 -0.09
C ASP A 219 1.18 -4.58 -0.42
N PRO A 220 2.11 -4.88 0.51
CA PRO A 220 3.55 -4.72 0.28
C PRO A 220 4.12 -5.63 -0.82
N ASN A 221 3.31 -6.56 -1.34
CA ASN A 221 3.68 -7.42 -2.45
C ASN A 221 3.11 -6.97 -3.80
N GLU A 222 2.31 -5.90 -3.83
CA GLU A 222 1.71 -5.46 -5.07
C GLU A 222 2.79 -4.98 -6.07
N PRO A 223 2.82 -5.54 -7.29
CA PRO A 223 3.67 -5.01 -8.35
C PRO A 223 3.11 -3.71 -8.92
N LEU A 224 4.01 -2.83 -9.39
CA LEU A 224 3.63 -1.59 -10.07
C LEU A 224 2.90 -1.87 -11.40
N LYS A 225 1.86 -1.06 -11.66
CA LYS A 225 1.02 -1.10 -12.86
C LYS A 225 1.07 0.21 -13.64
N ARG A 226 0.79 0.17 -14.94
CA ARG A 226 0.91 1.35 -15.82
C ARG A 226 -0.07 2.48 -15.49
N SER A 227 -1.19 2.17 -14.84
CA SER A 227 -2.23 3.13 -14.46
C SER A 227 -2.84 2.76 -13.11
N ASP A 228 -3.61 3.70 -12.53
CA ASP A 228 -4.39 3.51 -11.30
C ASP A 228 -5.64 2.64 -11.55
N ASP A 229 -5.44 1.45 -12.12
CA ASP A 229 -6.49 0.46 -12.43
C ASP A 229 -5.95 -0.93 -12.09
N PRO A 230 -6.62 -1.72 -11.23
CA PRO A 230 -6.17 -3.07 -10.89
C PRO A 230 -6.02 -4.01 -12.10
N ALA A 231 -6.74 -3.75 -13.20
CA ALA A 231 -6.68 -4.54 -14.44
C ALA A 231 -5.54 -4.11 -15.38
N SER A 232 -4.85 -3.01 -15.07
CA SER A 232 -3.74 -2.49 -15.87
C SER A 232 -2.55 -3.45 -15.88
N GLU A 233 -1.82 -3.45 -17.00
CA GLU A 233 -0.60 -4.25 -17.15
C GLU A 233 0.47 -3.80 -16.16
N LEU A 234 1.34 -4.75 -15.80
CA LEU A 234 2.52 -4.45 -15.01
C LEU A 234 3.46 -3.50 -15.78
N ALA A 235 4.26 -2.74 -15.04
CA ALA A 235 5.16 -1.75 -15.62
C ALA A 235 6.63 -2.05 -15.32
N THR A 236 7.48 -1.69 -16.28
CA THR A 236 8.92 -1.55 -16.12
C THR A 236 9.28 -0.07 -16.19
N ILE A 237 10.30 0.33 -15.43
CA ILE A 237 10.67 1.72 -15.25
C ILE A 237 12.18 1.90 -15.35
N GLY A 238 12.64 3.08 -15.74
CA GLY A 238 14.07 3.34 -15.88
C GLY A 238 14.45 4.82 -15.99
N GLY A 239 15.75 5.07 -15.96
CA GLY A 239 16.31 6.41 -16.13
C GLY A 239 16.01 7.37 -14.97
N TYR A 240 15.52 8.57 -15.29
CA TYR A 240 15.23 9.62 -14.30
C TYR A 240 13.80 9.48 -13.78
N MET A 241 13.67 9.30 -12.46
CA MET A 241 12.39 8.97 -11.83
C MET A 241 12.21 9.74 -10.52
N HIS A 242 10.97 10.05 -10.19
CA HIS A 242 10.58 10.44 -8.83
C HIS A 242 9.89 9.27 -8.15
N MET A 243 10.01 9.20 -6.83
CA MET A 243 9.11 8.36 -6.03
C MET A 243 8.02 9.25 -5.46
N ARG A 244 6.79 8.77 -5.48
CA ARG A 244 5.65 9.51 -4.96
C ARG A 244 4.85 8.69 -3.97
N GLY A 245 4.35 9.36 -2.94
CA GLY A 245 3.58 8.72 -1.88
C GLY A 245 3.20 9.71 -0.80
N ALA A 246 3.17 9.25 0.44
CA ALA A 246 3.03 10.10 1.61
C ALA A 246 4.09 9.73 2.64
N ALA A 247 4.55 10.73 3.38
CA ALA A 247 5.45 10.58 4.51
C ALA A 247 4.89 11.37 5.70
N ASN A 248 3.59 11.31 5.88
CA ASN A 248 2.88 12.18 6.81
C ASN A 248 2.58 11.43 8.11
N VAL A 249 3.22 11.89 9.18
CA VAL A 249 3.04 11.37 10.53
C VAL A 249 2.31 12.44 11.33
N TYR A 250 1.07 12.15 11.73
CA TYR A 250 0.30 12.96 12.67
C TYR A 250 -0.05 12.13 13.89
N GLY A 251 0.93 11.82 14.73
CA GLY A 251 0.66 10.93 15.85
C GLY A 251 -0.20 11.60 16.93
N CYS A 252 -0.89 10.75 17.70
CA CYS A 252 -1.80 11.12 18.79
C CYS A 252 -1.22 12.04 19.87
N ALA A 253 0.11 12.17 19.95
CA ALA A 253 0.82 13.00 20.92
C ALA A 253 1.35 14.33 20.33
N GLY A 254 0.85 14.75 19.16
CA GLY A 254 1.43 15.88 18.42
C GLY A 254 2.77 15.53 17.79
N GLU A 255 2.95 14.25 17.47
CA GLU A 255 4.13 13.78 16.74
C GLU A 255 4.03 14.25 15.30
N ASN A 256 5.16 14.72 14.81
CA ASN A 256 5.30 15.10 13.42
C ASN A 256 6.45 14.30 12.81
N ILE A 257 6.56 14.35 11.48
CA ILE A 257 7.75 13.86 10.80
C ILE A 257 9.02 14.58 11.28
N ASP A 258 10.04 13.81 11.66
CA ASP A 258 11.38 14.33 11.95
C ASP A 258 12.29 14.15 10.74
N GLU A 259 12.28 12.97 10.14
CA GLU A 259 13.00 12.68 8.90
C GLU A 259 12.35 11.56 8.11
N TYR A 260 12.68 11.48 6.82
CA TYR A 260 12.41 10.29 6.03
C TYR A 260 13.58 9.96 5.11
N THR A 261 13.70 8.68 4.80
CA THR A 261 14.71 8.15 3.89
C THR A 261 14.07 7.16 2.94
N ILE A 262 14.47 7.23 1.68
CA ILE A 262 14.14 6.23 0.68
C ILE A 262 15.40 5.44 0.37
N TRP A 263 15.30 4.14 0.53
CA TRP A 263 16.35 3.19 0.20
C TRP A 263 15.94 2.31 -0.97
N ALA A 264 16.91 1.77 -1.70
CA ALA A 264 16.71 0.74 -2.72
C ALA A 264 17.68 -0.42 -2.51
N ILE A 265 17.21 -1.65 -2.71
CA ILE A 265 18.04 -2.86 -2.65
C ILE A 265 17.69 -3.79 -3.82
N PRO A 266 18.65 -4.49 -4.44
CA PRO A 266 18.35 -5.58 -5.36
C PRO A 266 17.57 -6.68 -4.66
N ASP A 267 16.50 -7.13 -5.28
CA ASP A 267 15.64 -8.19 -4.75
C ASP A 267 15.21 -9.15 -5.87
N PRO A 268 16.11 -10.03 -6.34
CA PRO A 268 15.85 -10.91 -7.49
C PRO A 268 14.61 -11.80 -7.35
N ASN A 269 14.15 -12.04 -6.12
CA ASN A 269 13.02 -12.90 -5.80
C ASN A 269 11.84 -12.14 -5.16
N PHE A 270 11.94 -10.82 -5.01
CA PHE A 270 10.94 -10.01 -4.28
C PHE A 270 10.60 -10.57 -2.88
N THR A 271 11.65 -10.99 -2.17
CA THR A 271 11.59 -11.64 -0.86
C THR A 271 11.74 -10.69 0.31
N PHE A 272 12.15 -9.44 0.07
CA PHE A 272 12.26 -8.46 1.13
C PHE A 272 10.89 -8.16 1.72
N ALA A 273 10.72 -8.46 3.01
CA ALA A 273 9.48 -8.24 3.73
C ALA A 273 9.45 -6.81 4.27
N GLN A 274 8.24 -6.21 4.28
CA GLN A 274 8.04 -4.92 4.93
C GLN A 274 8.43 -5.03 6.41
N PRO A 275 9.32 -4.16 6.90
CA PRO A 275 9.64 -4.12 8.32
C PRO A 275 8.40 -3.78 9.15
N ALA A 276 8.27 -4.42 10.32
CA ALA A 276 7.20 -4.07 11.24
C ALA A 276 7.37 -2.63 11.74
N PRO A 277 6.28 -1.85 11.88
CA PRO A 277 6.33 -0.53 12.50
C PRO A 277 7.02 -0.57 13.87
N PHE A 278 7.64 0.54 14.26
CA PHE A 278 8.41 0.70 15.50
C PHE A 278 9.66 -0.18 15.64
N THR A 279 9.98 -0.99 14.63
CA THR A 279 11.22 -1.77 14.61
C THR A 279 12.32 -0.92 13.99
N ALA A 280 13.45 -0.73 14.67
CA ALA A 280 14.58 -0.04 14.07
C ALA A 280 15.20 -0.91 12.96
N VAL A 281 15.27 -0.39 11.73
CA VAL A 281 15.96 -1.03 10.62
C VAL A 281 17.34 -0.41 10.47
N THR A 282 18.37 -1.24 10.47
CA THR A 282 19.72 -0.81 10.10
C THR A 282 19.94 -1.13 8.63
N PRO A 283 20.14 -0.13 7.75
CA PRO A 283 20.46 -0.36 6.35
C PRO A 283 21.65 -1.30 6.23
N GLN A 284 21.49 -2.39 5.50
CA GLN A 284 22.58 -3.30 5.16
C GLN A 284 23.53 -2.64 4.16
N PRO A 285 24.78 -3.13 4.01
CA PRO A 285 25.75 -2.56 3.06
C PRO A 285 25.29 -2.51 1.61
N ASP A 286 24.27 -3.28 1.24
CA ASP A 286 23.74 -3.39 -0.12
C ASP A 286 22.59 -2.42 -0.42
N TRP A 287 22.17 -1.61 0.56
CA TRP A 287 21.17 -0.57 0.34
C TRP A 287 21.80 0.68 -0.26
N VAL A 288 21.14 1.20 -1.28
CA VAL A 288 21.43 2.51 -1.86
C VAL A 288 20.48 3.53 -1.26
N GLU A 289 21.02 4.59 -0.68
CA GLU A 289 20.22 5.77 -0.32
C GLU A 289 19.81 6.50 -1.60
N VAL A 290 18.50 6.57 -1.85
CA VAL A 290 17.93 7.31 -2.98
C VAL A 290 17.68 8.77 -2.59
N THR A 291 17.24 8.99 -1.36
CA THR A 291 16.90 10.31 -0.81
C THR A 291 16.88 10.24 0.69
N HIS A 292 17.34 11.31 1.35
CA HIS A 292 17.21 11.52 2.78
C HIS A 292 16.85 12.98 3.05
N ILE A 293 15.81 13.20 3.85
CA ILE A 293 15.31 14.53 4.21
C ILE A 293 15.08 14.59 5.72
N GLU A 294 15.71 15.57 6.35
CA GLU A 294 15.57 15.85 7.78
C GLU A 294 14.95 17.23 8.01
N PHE A 295 13.91 17.29 8.84
CA PHE A 295 13.11 18.49 9.14
C PHE A 295 13.72 19.29 10.30
N LYS A 296 14.94 19.77 10.11
CA LYS A 296 15.64 20.66 11.05
C LYS A 296 15.24 22.12 10.87
N SER A 297 15.48 22.94 11.91
CA SER A 297 15.37 24.41 11.82
C SER A 297 16.32 24.94 10.73
N GLN A 298 15.83 25.90 9.94
CA GLN A 298 16.57 26.48 8.81
C GLN A 298 16.66 28.00 8.93
N THR A 299 17.77 28.58 8.46
CA THR A 299 17.90 30.04 8.36
C THR A 299 17.98 30.45 6.90
N ILE A 300 17.00 31.23 6.43
CA ILE A 300 16.90 31.68 5.04
C ILE A 300 16.84 33.21 5.03
N ASN A 301 17.80 33.85 4.35
CA ASN A 301 17.91 35.31 4.27
C ASN A 301 17.88 36.02 5.65
N GLY A 302 18.40 35.38 6.70
CA GLY A 302 18.40 35.92 8.06
C GLY A 302 17.13 35.67 8.87
N THR A 303 16.07 35.12 8.26
CA THR A 303 14.88 34.63 8.97
C THR A 303 15.12 33.21 9.44
N VAL A 304 14.90 32.94 10.73
CA VAL A 304 14.97 31.59 11.32
C VAL A 304 13.58 30.96 11.26
N TYR A 305 13.49 29.81 10.60
CA TYR A 305 12.33 28.94 10.58
C TYR A 305 12.57 27.79 11.56
N SER A 306 11.67 27.59 12.51
CA SER A 306 11.69 26.42 13.39
C SER A 306 11.46 25.13 12.59
N ALA A 307 11.74 23.97 13.18
CA ALA A 307 11.42 22.69 12.56
C ALA A 307 9.91 22.55 12.25
N ASP A 308 9.05 23.08 13.13
CA ASP A 308 7.60 23.11 12.92
C ASP A 308 7.21 24.02 11.76
N ASP A 309 7.85 25.19 11.61
CA ASP A 309 7.62 26.05 10.44
C ASP A 309 8.03 25.33 9.15
N VAL A 310 9.20 24.67 9.14
CA VAL A 310 9.71 23.92 7.99
C VAL A 310 8.72 22.81 7.58
N ARG A 311 8.19 22.05 8.54
CA ARG A 311 7.14 21.05 8.30
C ARG A 311 5.85 21.67 7.77
N ALA A 312 5.36 22.74 8.39
CA ALA A 312 4.12 23.39 8.00
C ALA A 312 4.12 23.90 6.55
N TYR A 313 5.30 24.29 6.04
CA TYR A 313 5.46 24.70 4.64
C TYR A 313 5.63 23.54 3.65
N ASN A 314 5.87 22.32 4.13
CA ASN A 314 6.26 21.14 3.36
C ASN A 314 5.50 19.88 3.83
N VAL A 315 4.16 19.96 3.80
CA VAL A 315 3.28 18.82 4.11
C VAL A 315 3.40 17.76 3.01
N LEU A 316 3.50 16.48 3.40
CA LEU A 316 3.66 15.32 2.51
C LEU A 316 2.53 14.29 2.73
N ASP A 317 1.27 14.75 2.67
CA ASP A 317 0.07 13.97 2.99
C ASP A 317 -0.49 13.16 1.79
N GLY A 318 0.02 13.38 0.59
CA GLY A 318 -0.40 12.66 -0.60
C GLY A 318 -1.87 12.88 -1.00
N ASN A 319 -2.52 13.95 -0.52
CA ASN A 319 -3.94 14.19 -0.74
C ASN A 319 -4.19 15.38 -1.70
N PRO A 320 -4.98 15.21 -2.79
CA PRO A 320 -5.60 13.98 -3.29
C PRO A 320 -4.66 13.13 -4.16
N ASN A 321 -3.43 13.58 -4.38
CA ASN A 321 -2.45 12.91 -5.23
C ASN A 321 -1.15 12.68 -4.44
N PRO A 322 -0.44 11.56 -4.68
CA PRO A 322 0.79 11.26 -3.98
C PRO A 322 1.86 12.34 -4.23
N ASP A 323 2.44 12.84 -3.14
CA ASP A 323 3.49 13.85 -3.14
C ASP A 323 4.81 13.27 -3.65
N ILE A 324 5.66 14.11 -4.24
CA ILE A 324 7.02 13.69 -4.59
C ILE A 324 7.80 13.53 -3.29
N LEU A 325 8.38 12.35 -3.08
CA LEU A 325 9.20 12.03 -1.91
C LEU A 325 10.70 12.12 -2.23
N THR A 326 11.12 11.96 -3.47
CA THR A 326 12.51 12.22 -3.89
C THR A 326 12.76 13.72 -4.00
N ASN A 327 13.22 14.33 -2.91
CA ASN A 327 13.38 15.78 -2.77
C ASN A 327 14.80 16.18 -2.37
N THR A 328 15.07 17.47 -2.49
CA THR A 328 16.23 18.16 -1.90
C THR A 328 15.76 19.46 -1.26
N TRP A 329 16.49 19.95 -0.25
CA TRP A 329 16.17 21.22 0.37
C TRP A 329 16.48 22.41 -0.55
N GLY A 330 15.53 23.33 -0.65
CA GLY A 330 15.66 24.60 -1.35
C GLY A 330 14.80 25.69 -0.71
N THR A 331 14.44 26.70 -1.51
CA THR A 331 13.58 27.80 -1.06
C THR A 331 12.55 28.15 -2.14
N ARG A 332 11.35 28.60 -1.73
CA ARG A 332 10.37 29.24 -2.63
C ARG A 332 10.02 30.65 -2.13
N ASN A 333 9.57 31.50 -3.04
CA ASN A 333 9.03 32.81 -2.69
C ASN A 333 7.54 32.65 -2.39
N GLU A 334 7.12 33.03 -1.18
CA GLU A 334 5.70 33.28 -0.88
C GLU A 334 5.45 34.77 -0.93
N CYS A 335 4.32 35.15 -1.52
CA CYS A 335 3.94 36.54 -1.68
C CYS A 335 2.52 36.76 -1.17
N MET A 336 2.36 37.76 -0.31
CA MET A 336 1.04 38.28 0.07
C MET A 336 0.80 39.58 -0.69
N CYS A 337 -0.30 39.65 -1.44
CA CYS A 337 -0.69 40.84 -2.17
C CYS A 337 -1.90 41.50 -1.49
N ILE A 338 -1.78 42.80 -1.21
CA ILE A 338 -2.86 43.62 -0.66
C ILE A 338 -3.17 44.78 -1.60
N HIS A 339 -4.45 45.14 -1.71
CA HIS A 339 -4.88 46.32 -2.45
C HIS A 339 -4.88 47.55 -1.53
N ILE A 340 -4.15 48.60 -1.93
CA ILE A 340 -4.13 49.90 -1.27
C ILE A 340 -4.45 50.95 -2.33
N ASP A 341 -5.59 51.63 -2.20
CA ASP A 341 -6.01 52.74 -3.07
C ASP A 341 -5.84 52.46 -4.58
N ALA A 342 -6.39 51.33 -5.03
CA ALA A 342 -6.32 50.81 -6.41
C ALA A 342 -4.95 50.28 -6.91
N THR A 343 -3.91 50.29 -6.07
CA THR A 343 -2.61 49.65 -6.38
C THR A 343 -2.50 48.29 -5.69
N ILE A 344 -2.09 47.25 -6.43
CA ILE A 344 -1.74 45.95 -5.84
C ILE A 344 -0.29 46.00 -5.36
N SER A 345 -0.07 45.83 -4.06
CA SER A 345 1.26 45.75 -3.46
C SER A 345 1.49 44.34 -2.97
N CYS A 346 2.50 43.66 -3.53
CA CYS A 346 2.88 42.31 -3.14
C CYS A 346 4.17 42.34 -2.32
N PHE A 347 4.13 41.70 -1.16
CA PHE A 347 5.27 41.52 -0.28
C PHE A 347 5.68 40.06 -0.34
N CYS A 348 6.89 39.80 -0.83
CA CYS A 348 7.40 38.45 -0.98
C CYS A 348 8.54 38.17 0.01
N TRP A 349 8.58 36.96 0.54
CA TRP A 349 9.68 36.45 1.35
C TRP A 349 10.03 35.01 0.94
N LYS A 350 11.25 34.58 1.27
CA LYS A 350 11.68 33.22 0.99
C LYS A 350 11.35 32.32 2.18
N ILE A 351 10.76 31.17 1.91
CA ILE A 351 10.49 30.12 2.90
C ILE A 351 11.23 28.82 2.53
N PRO A 352 11.43 27.90 3.49
CA PRO A 352 11.96 26.56 3.22
C PRO A 352 11.05 25.80 2.26
N ASP A 353 11.63 25.08 1.31
CA ASP A 353 10.87 24.36 0.29
C ASP A 353 11.56 23.06 -0.10
N LEU A 354 10.81 21.97 -0.15
CA LEU A 354 11.23 20.71 -0.76
C LEU A 354 11.15 20.86 -2.28
N LYS A 355 12.31 20.74 -2.93
CA LYS A 355 12.41 20.73 -4.39
C LYS A 355 12.49 19.29 -4.88
N SER A 356 11.57 18.94 -5.77
CA SER A 356 11.59 17.66 -6.48
C SER A 356 12.97 17.43 -7.12
N SER A 357 13.57 16.29 -6.82
CA SER A 357 14.87 15.89 -7.33
C SER A 357 14.78 14.46 -7.82
N ALA A 358 14.56 14.29 -9.13
CA ALA A 358 14.57 12.97 -9.75
C ALA A 358 15.92 12.27 -9.50
N PHE A 359 15.88 11.00 -9.11
CA PHE A 359 17.08 10.18 -9.08
C PHE A 359 17.23 9.45 -10.41
N ASN A 360 18.47 9.19 -10.82
CA ASN A 360 18.77 8.43 -12.03
C ASN A 360 19.09 6.98 -11.66
N SER A 361 18.19 6.04 -11.92
CA SER A 361 18.38 4.62 -11.58
C SER A 361 19.61 4.01 -12.23
N ASN A 362 19.97 4.45 -13.44
CA ASN A 362 21.15 3.93 -14.14
C ASN A 362 22.43 4.20 -13.33
N THR A 363 22.58 5.40 -12.75
CA THR A 363 23.78 5.76 -11.98
C THR A 363 23.67 5.44 -10.49
N ALA A 364 22.49 5.66 -9.89
CA ALA A 364 22.30 5.50 -8.46
C ALA A 364 22.36 4.03 -8.04
N LEU A 365 21.78 3.14 -8.86
CA LEU A 365 21.72 1.70 -8.57
C LEU A 365 22.90 0.93 -9.17
N LEU A 366 23.81 1.57 -9.91
CA LEU A 366 24.95 0.96 -10.60
C LEU A 366 25.81 -0.01 -9.75
N PRO A 367 26.05 0.22 -8.45
CA PRO A 367 26.84 -0.72 -7.65
C PRO A 367 26.19 -2.11 -7.56
N TYR A 368 24.89 -2.21 -7.87
CA TYR A 368 24.12 -3.43 -7.72
C TYR A 368 23.30 -3.74 -8.98
N LYS A 369 23.64 -4.85 -9.63
CA LYS A 369 22.93 -5.36 -10.80
C LYS A 369 22.67 -6.85 -10.65
N LEU A 370 21.51 -7.30 -11.14
CA LEU A 370 21.15 -8.71 -11.08
C LEU A 370 22.04 -9.57 -11.97
N ASP A 371 22.42 -9.06 -13.14
CA ASP A 371 23.30 -9.74 -14.09
C ASP A 371 24.56 -8.89 -14.34
N PRO A 372 25.78 -9.48 -14.31
CA PRO A 372 27.02 -8.76 -14.61
C PRO A 372 27.08 -8.11 -15.99
N GLY A 373 26.30 -8.58 -16.95
CA GLY A 373 26.16 -8.04 -18.30
C GLY A 373 25.26 -6.81 -18.40
N HIS A 374 24.44 -6.53 -17.38
CA HIS A 374 23.55 -5.38 -17.36
C HIS A 374 24.29 -4.05 -17.20
N ILE A 375 23.68 -3.01 -17.77
CA ILE A 375 24.03 -1.59 -17.67
C ILE A 375 23.25 -0.99 -16.49
N GLY A 376 23.94 -0.23 -15.63
CA GLY A 376 23.28 0.41 -14.50
C GLY A 376 22.72 -0.59 -13.49
N GLY A 377 21.69 -0.19 -12.75
CA GLY A 377 20.90 -1.10 -11.91
C GLY A 377 19.68 -1.63 -12.63
N THR A 378 19.86 -2.35 -13.74
CA THR A 378 18.78 -3.15 -14.37
C THR A 378 18.52 -4.41 -13.54
N GLY A 379 17.25 -4.65 -13.22
CA GLY A 379 16.80 -5.82 -12.50
C GLY A 379 15.57 -5.56 -11.62
N LYS A 380 15.32 -6.48 -10.68
CA LYS A 380 14.27 -6.36 -9.66
C LYS A 380 14.82 -5.66 -8.42
N PHE A 381 14.14 -4.61 -7.99
CA PHE A 381 14.50 -3.84 -6.81
C PHE A 381 13.30 -3.70 -5.87
N THR A 382 13.59 -3.70 -4.58
CA THR A 382 12.66 -3.29 -3.54
C THR A 382 13.09 -1.93 -3.03
N PHE A 383 12.18 -0.97 -3.08
CA PHE A 383 12.35 0.33 -2.45
C PHE A 383 11.71 0.31 -1.06
N LEU A 384 12.36 0.97 -0.10
CA LEU A 384 11.89 1.11 1.26
C LEU A 384 11.77 2.59 1.59
N LEU A 385 10.57 3.04 1.90
CA LEU A 385 10.35 4.31 2.58
C LEU A 385 10.45 4.05 4.07
N GLN A 386 11.35 4.78 4.73
CA GLN A 386 11.48 4.83 6.18
C GLN A 386 11.13 6.25 6.63
N VAL A 387 10.18 6.39 7.56
CA VAL A 387 9.82 7.68 8.17
C VAL A 387 10.05 7.58 9.67
N ILE A 388 10.74 8.58 10.22
CA ILE A 388 11.01 8.70 11.65
C ILE A 388 10.26 9.92 12.17
N ASP A 389 9.52 9.75 13.26
CA ASP A 389 8.80 10.86 13.90
C ASP A 389 9.63 11.56 14.98
N THR A 390 9.12 12.69 15.48
CA THR A 390 9.76 13.49 16.53
C THR A 390 9.92 12.76 17.88
N SER A 391 9.26 11.60 18.05
CA SER A 391 9.42 10.72 19.22
C SER A 391 10.42 9.58 18.98
N GLY A 392 10.98 9.47 17.76
CA GLY A 392 11.89 8.40 17.35
C GLY A 392 11.19 7.11 16.91
N ASN A 393 9.87 7.11 16.75
CA ASN A 393 9.14 5.97 16.18
C ASN A 393 9.43 5.86 14.68
N GLN A 394 9.47 4.63 14.17
CA GLN A 394 9.81 4.36 12.78
C GLN A 394 8.64 3.68 12.06
N TYR A 395 8.35 4.16 10.85
CA TYR A 395 7.28 3.69 9.98
C TYR A 395 7.87 3.31 8.63
N TYR A 396 7.26 2.33 7.99
CA TYR A 396 7.80 1.73 6.78
C TYR A 396 6.74 1.45 5.76
N ASP A 397 7.15 1.59 4.51
CA ASP A 397 6.45 1.01 3.37
C ASP A 397 7.46 0.50 2.35
N ILE A 398 7.10 -0.54 1.61
CA ILE A 398 7.93 -1.05 0.52
C ILE A 398 7.20 -1.04 -0.81
N GLN A 399 7.95 -0.77 -1.87
CA GLN A 399 7.45 -0.94 -3.23
C GLN A 399 8.42 -1.74 -4.08
N LYS A 400 7.89 -2.73 -4.79
CA LYS A 400 8.64 -3.62 -5.69
C LYS A 400 8.56 -3.10 -7.12
N ALA A 401 9.69 -3.07 -7.81
CA ALA A 401 9.76 -2.58 -9.17
C ALA A 401 10.74 -3.38 -10.04
N TRP A 402 10.41 -3.49 -11.32
CA TRP A 402 11.33 -3.93 -12.36
C TRP A 402 11.97 -2.70 -12.99
N ILE A 403 13.26 -2.55 -12.74
CA ILE A 403 14.08 -1.48 -13.27
C ILE A 403 14.74 -1.96 -14.55
N ASP A 404 14.55 -1.21 -15.62
CA ASP A 404 15.20 -1.42 -16.89
C ASP A 404 15.97 -0.16 -17.31
N ASN A 405 17.29 -0.28 -17.37
CA ASN A 405 18.17 0.77 -17.90
C ASN A 405 18.95 0.28 -19.12
N GLU A 406 18.57 -0.87 -19.69
CA GLU A 406 19.16 -1.36 -20.91
C GLU A 406 18.78 -0.45 -22.07
N LYS A 407 19.43 -0.63 -23.22
CA LYS A 407 19.05 0.06 -24.44
C LYS A 407 18.68 -0.98 -25.47
N GLU A 408 17.66 -0.67 -26.28
CA GLU A 408 17.27 -1.55 -27.36
C GLU A 408 18.39 -1.57 -28.41
N VAL A 409 18.66 -2.78 -28.88
CA VAL A 409 19.66 -3.07 -29.91
C VAL A 409 18.96 -3.12 -31.25
N ALA A 410 19.16 -2.05 -32.04
CA ALA A 410 18.71 -1.95 -33.42
C ALA A 410 19.91 -1.90 -34.37
N LYS A 411 19.97 -2.83 -35.32
CA LYS A 411 21.02 -2.86 -36.34
C LYS A 411 20.52 -3.48 -37.64
N ILE A 412 20.81 -2.87 -38.78
CA ILE A 412 20.69 -3.51 -40.09
C ILE A 412 22.10 -3.91 -40.51
N THR A 413 22.33 -5.21 -40.74
CA THR A 413 23.63 -5.74 -41.14
C THR A 413 23.79 -5.77 -42.65
N GLY A 414 22.70 -6.01 -43.38
CA GLY A 414 22.72 -6.02 -44.84
C GLY A 414 21.46 -6.62 -45.44
N ILE A 415 21.57 -6.99 -46.72
CA ILE A 415 20.56 -7.74 -47.45
C ILE A 415 21.20 -9.06 -47.84
N SER A 416 20.52 -10.17 -47.56
CA SER A 416 21.07 -11.51 -47.77
C SER A 416 21.53 -11.72 -49.21
N GLY A 417 22.74 -12.24 -49.38
CA GLY A 417 23.36 -12.48 -50.69
C GLY A 417 23.90 -11.24 -51.41
N ILE A 418 23.81 -10.04 -50.83
CA ILE A 418 24.32 -8.80 -51.42
C ILE A 418 25.60 -8.38 -50.69
N ALA A 419 26.71 -8.27 -51.42
CA ALA A 419 27.97 -7.81 -50.87
C ALA A 419 27.94 -6.31 -50.53
N ALA A 420 28.85 -5.87 -49.67
CA ALA A 420 29.00 -4.44 -49.38
C ALA A 420 29.24 -3.63 -50.67
N CYS A 421 28.53 -2.52 -50.82
CA CYS A 421 28.57 -1.62 -51.99
C CYS A 421 28.05 -2.23 -53.32
N GLN A 422 27.43 -3.41 -53.30
CA GLN A 422 26.80 -3.98 -54.48
C GLN A 422 25.41 -3.36 -54.70
N ASP A 423 25.08 -3.07 -55.96
CA ASP A 423 23.74 -2.61 -56.36
C ASP A 423 22.72 -3.76 -56.24
N LEU A 424 21.52 -3.46 -55.74
CA LEU A 424 20.43 -4.43 -55.66
C LEU A 424 19.53 -4.30 -56.90
N TYR A 425 19.58 -5.30 -57.77
CA TYR A 425 18.65 -5.45 -58.87
C TYR A 425 17.30 -6.00 -58.37
N THR A 426 16.17 -5.56 -58.95
CA THR A 426 14.84 -6.06 -58.56
C THR A 426 14.55 -7.46 -59.12
N GLN A 427 15.20 -7.84 -60.22
CA GLN A 427 15.00 -9.11 -60.93
C GLN A 427 16.30 -9.93 -61.00
N ASP A 428 16.19 -11.25 -61.12
CA ASP A 428 17.30 -12.14 -61.43
C ASP A 428 17.75 -11.98 -62.90
N SER A 429 18.79 -12.70 -63.33
CA SER A 429 19.27 -12.66 -64.71
C SER A 429 18.28 -13.21 -65.75
N ASN A 430 17.19 -13.87 -65.31
CA ASN A 430 16.12 -14.40 -66.15
C ASN A 430 14.90 -13.45 -66.22
N GLY A 431 14.96 -12.32 -65.50
CA GLY A 431 13.86 -11.34 -65.42
C GLY A 431 12.77 -11.66 -64.40
N ASN A 432 12.99 -12.64 -63.50
CA ASN A 432 12.04 -12.91 -62.42
C ASN A 432 12.31 -11.97 -61.25
N PHE A 433 11.27 -11.37 -60.67
CA PHE A 433 11.43 -10.55 -59.47
C PHE A 433 11.98 -11.36 -58.30
N LYS A 434 12.95 -10.78 -57.61
CA LYS A 434 13.60 -11.40 -56.45
C LYS A 434 12.85 -11.08 -55.17
N THR A 435 12.95 -12.02 -54.25
CA THR A 435 12.65 -11.83 -52.84
C THR A 435 13.96 -11.87 -52.08
N VAL A 436 14.19 -10.86 -51.24
CA VAL A 436 15.45 -10.73 -50.47
C VAL A 436 15.17 -10.60 -48.98
N ASP A 437 16.06 -11.13 -48.15
CA ASP A 437 15.95 -10.98 -46.70
C ASP A 437 16.74 -9.77 -46.22
N ILE A 438 16.08 -8.90 -45.45
CA ILE A 438 16.75 -7.81 -44.74
C ILE A 438 17.28 -8.40 -43.44
N GLU A 439 18.59 -8.41 -43.27
CA GLU A 439 19.27 -9.03 -42.14
C GLU A 439 19.67 -7.98 -41.10
N GLY A 440 19.49 -8.31 -39.83
CA GLY A 440 19.81 -7.39 -38.74
C GLY A 440 19.47 -7.91 -37.35
N THR A 441 19.36 -6.99 -36.42
CA THR A 441 19.07 -7.21 -35.00
C THR A 441 18.00 -6.22 -34.58
N ALA A 442 16.95 -6.71 -33.94
CA ALA A 442 15.92 -5.92 -33.32
C ALA A 442 15.59 -6.56 -31.96
N TRP A 443 16.24 -6.10 -30.91
CA TRP A 443 16.32 -6.86 -29.67
C TRP A 443 16.38 -5.94 -28.45
N ASP A 444 15.89 -6.43 -27.32
CA ASP A 444 16.08 -5.79 -26.02
C ASP A 444 16.53 -6.82 -24.97
N ALA A 445 17.38 -6.42 -24.04
CA ALA A 445 17.88 -7.33 -23.01
C ALA A 445 16.76 -7.72 -22.03
N LEU A 446 16.88 -8.88 -21.38
CA LEU A 446 15.90 -9.30 -20.38
C LEU A 446 16.24 -8.64 -19.05
N ILE A 447 15.25 -8.10 -18.35
CA ILE A 447 15.44 -7.49 -17.02
C ILE A 447 15.84 -8.54 -15.98
N ASP A 448 15.32 -9.76 -16.12
CA ASP A 448 15.71 -10.92 -15.32
C ASP A 448 16.09 -12.10 -16.24
N PRO A 449 17.37 -12.22 -16.63
CA PRO A 449 17.81 -13.32 -17.48
C PRO A 449 17.87 -14.67 -16.74
N THR A 450 17.81 -14.69 -15.41
CA THR A 450 17.97 -15.91 -14.60
C THR A 450 16.68 -16.70 -14.40
N GLY A 451 15.54 -16.01 -14.37
CA GLY A 451 14.20 -16.60 -14.29
C GLY A 451 13.20 -15.86 -15.16
N PRO A 452 13.42 -15.78 -16.49
CA PRO A 452 12.63 -14.87 -17.32
C PRO A 452 11.18 -15.32 -17.47
N ASP A 453 10.26 -14.40 -17.17
CA ASP A 453 8.85 -14.51 -17.54
C ASP A 453 8.62 -13.79 -18.88
N LEU A 454 8.65 -14.54 -19.97
CA LEU A 454 8.44 -14.01 -21.33
C LEU A 454 6.97 -13.68 -21.65
N THR A 455 6.06 -13.85 -20.69
CA THR A 455 4.62 -13.59 -20.88
C THR A 455 4.17 -12.26 -20.29
N LYS A 456 5.03 -11.59 -19.54
CA LYS A 456 4.73 -10.33 -18.87
C LYS A 456 5.77 -9.28 -19.23
N PRO A 457 5.36 -8.00 -19.35
CA PRO A 457 6.27 -6.90 -19.64
C PRO A 457 7.33 -6.71 -18.55
N THR A 458 7.25 -7.40 -17.41
CA THR A 458 8.15 -7.25 -16.27
C THR A 458 9.54 -7.84 -16.47
N SER A 459 9.66 -8.95 -17.19
CA SER A 459 10.98 -9.57 -17.44
C SER A 459 11.41 -9.43 -18.89
N ASP A 460 10.45 -9.44 -19.81
CA ASP A 460 10.63 -9.18 -21.23
C ASP A 460 9.70 -8.03 -21.62
N ASN A 461 10.27 -6.84 -21.71
CA ASN A 461 9.59 -5.61 -22.05
C ASN A 461 9.73 -5.26 -23.54
N PHE A 462 10.29 -6.13 -24.39
CA PHE A 462 10.33 -5.85 -25.83
C PHE A 462 8.91 -5.64 -26.38
N ASP A 463 8.65 -4.48 -27.00
CA ASP A 463 7.34 -4.17 -27.56
C ASP A 463 7.26 -4.64 -29.00
N LYS A 464 8.09 -4.02 -29.85
CA LYS A 464 8.08 -4.25 -31.29
C LYS A 464 9.28 -3.67 -32.01
N TYR A 465 9.41 -4.06 -33.27
CA TYR A 465 10.21 -3.34 -34.25
C TYR A 465 9.42 -3.12 -35.54
N GLU A 466 9.87 -2.11 -36.29
CA GLU A 466 9.30 -1.76 -37.59
C GLU A 466 10.44 -1.63 -38.59
N VAL A 467 10.26 -2.25 -39.77
CA VAL A 467 11.12 -2.02 -40.92
C VAL A 467 10.35 -1.23 -41.95
N LYS A 468 10.89 -0.08 -42.35
CA LYS A 468 10.33 0.80 -43.37
C LYS A 468 11.36 1.02 -44.47
N PHE A 469 10.93 1.56 -45.61
CA PHE A 469 11.84 2.07 -46.63
C PHE A 469 11.43 3.46 -47.09
N GLN A 470 12.38 4.19 -47.67
CA GLN A 470 12.18 5.55 -48.16
C GLN A 470 13.07 5.81 -49.37
N LYS A 471 12.47 6.15 -50.52
CA LYS A 471 13.19 6.63 -51.71
C LYS A 471 13.90 7.95 -51.39
N GLN A 472 15.16 8.10 -51.74
CA GLN A 472 15.93 9.32 -51.48
C GLN A 472 15.24 10.54 -52.13
N GLY A 473 15.14 11.63 -51.37
CA GLY A 473 14.46 12.85 -51.81
C GLY A 473 12.95 12.84 -51.60
N ILE A 474 12.36 11.73 -51.17
CA ILE A 474 10.93 11.63 -50.84
C ILE A 474 10.75 11.65 -49.32
N PRO A 475 9.90 12.51 -48.74
CA PRO A 475 9.78 12.66 -47.29
C PRO A 475 9.02 11.52 -46.60
N THR A 476 8.22 10.74 -47.35
CA THR A 476 7.37 9.69 -46.81
C THR A 476 8.14 8.39 -46.61
N GLU A 477 7.88 7.69 -45.51
CA GLU A 477 8.37 6.33 -45.24
C GLU A 477 7.24 5.32 -45.53
N VAL A 478 7.59 4.16 -46.07
CA VAL A 478 6.65 3.07 -46.37
C VAL A 478 6.98 1.87 -45.50
N GLU A 479 6.00 1.33 -44.81
CA GLU A 479 6.18 0.18 -43.92
C GLU A 479 6.28 -1.13 -44.69
N LEU A 480 7.29 -1.95 -44.36
CA LEU A 480 7.43 -3.33 -44.83
C LEU A 480 6.86 -4.31 -43.82
N ILE A 481 7.18 -4.11 -42.53
CA ILE A 481 6.67 -4.93 -41.44
C ILE A 481 6.62 -4.13 -40.14
N THR A 482 5.68 -4.52 -39.29
CA THR A 482 5.68 -4.29 -37.84
C THR A 482 5.60 -5.66 -37.17
N SER A 483 6.48 -5.93 -36.19
CA SER A 483 6.53 -7.23 -35.52
C SER A 483 6.84 -7.06 -34.03
N ASN A 484 6.13 -7.83 -33.20
CA ASN A 484 6.30 -7.86 -31.74
C ASN A 484 7.21 -8.99 -31.28
N SER A 485 7.85 -9.70 -32.21
CA SER A 485 8.83 -10.75 -31.90
C SER A 485 10.23 -10.19 -32.08
N PRO A 486 11.14 -10.29 -31.09
CA PRO A 486 12.50 -9.82 -31.29
C PRO A 486 13.22 -10.62 -32.38
N VAL A 487 14.29 -10.04 -32.94
CA VAL A 487 15.17 -10.66 -33.93
C VAL A 487 16.63 -10.61 -33.45
N PRO A 488 17.28 -11.78 -33.26
CA PRO A 488 16.76 -13.15 -33.40
C PRO A 488 15.58 -13.43 -32.45
N ALA A 489 14.87 -14.54 -32.59
CA ALA A 489 13.81 -14.89 -31.63
C ALA A 489 14.42 -15.35 -30.29
N ARG A 490 13.80 -14.97 -29.16
CA ARG A 490 14.18 -15.50 -27.84
C ARG A 490 14.02 -17.03 -27.79
N PRO A 491 14.87 -17.77 -27.04
CA PRO A 491 15.91 -17.32 -26.11
C PRO A 491 17.31 -17.19 -26.75
N ALA A 492 17.41 -17.10 -28.08
CA ALA A 492 18.72 -16.99 -28.72
C ALA A 492 19.47 -15.74 -28.21
N PRO A 493 20.81 -15.78 -28.06
CA PRO A 493 21.56 -14.59 -27.69
C PRO A 493 21.45 -13.51 -28.75
N VAL A 494 21.76 -12.27 -28.38
CA VAL A 494 21.77 -11.15 -29.33
C VAL A 494 22.67 -11.48 -30.52
N GLY A 495 22.16 -11.27 -31.74
CA GLY A 495 22.80 -11.75 -32.96
C GLY A 495 22.17 -11.18 -34.22
N VAL A 496 22.51 -11.73 -35.38
CA VAL A 496 21.91 -11.35 -36.65
C VAL A 496 20.86 -12.39 -37.05
N GLY A 497 19.68 -11.92 -37.42
CA GLY A 497 18.60 -12.72 -37.98
C GLY A 497 17.92 -12.01 -39.16
N VAL A 498 16.85 -12.59 -39.66
CA VAL A 498 16.02 -11.98 -40.72
C VAL A 498 14.99 -11.06 -40.08
N LEU A 499 15.09 -9.76 -40.34
CA LEU A 499 14.13 -8.76 -39.87
C LEU A 499 12.83 -8.83 -40.67
N THR A 500 12.94 -8.98 -41.99
CA THR A 500 11.79 -9.18 -42.87
C THR A 500 12.26 -9.66 -44.24
N THR A 501 11.34 -10.30 -44.96
CA THR A 501 11.53 -10.75 -46.34
C THR A 501 10.83 -9.75 -47.27
N TRP A 502 11.57 -9.18 -48.23
CA TRP A 502 11.11 -8.13 -49.12
C TRP A 502 10.98 -8.62 -50.56
N ASN A 503 9.74 -8.71 -51.06
CA ASN A 503 9.49 -8.93 -52.49
C ASN A 503 9.75 -7.63 -53.27
N LEU A 504 10.78 -7.62 -54.12
CA LEU A 504 11.21 -6.44 -54.87
C LEU A 504 10.26 -6.08 -56.03
N GLU A 505 9.34 -6.96 -56.41
CA GLU A 505 8.24 -6.61 -57.33
C GLU A 505 7.41 -5.43 -56.79
N SER A 506 7.34 -5.29 -55.46
CA SER A 506 6.62 -4.19 -54.80
C SER A 506 7.16 -2.80 -55.15
N LEU A 507 8.41 -2.69 -55.63
CA LEU A 507 9.00 -1.43 -56.07
C LEU A 507 8.79 -1.11 -57.55
N ASN A 508 8.33 -2.09 -58.33
CA ASN A 508 8.08 -1.89 -59.75
C ASN A 508 6.81 -1.07 -59.96
N LYS A 509 6.94 0.08 -60.64
CA LYS A 509 5.81 0.99 -60.86
C LYS A 509 4.68 0.38 -61.69
N ALA A 510 5.00 -0.55 -62.59
CA ALA A 510 4.03 -1.17 -63.47
C ALA A 510 3.13 -2.19 -62.75
N THR A 511 3.67 -2.99 -61.80
CA THR A 511 2.92 -4.04 -61.11
C THR A 511 2.44 -3.60 -59.73
N ASN A 512 3.32 -2.97 -58.93
CA ASN A 512 3.05 -2.44 -57.59
C ASN A 512 2.06 -3.30 -56.76
N PRO A 513 2.33 -4.61 -56.54
CA PRO A 513 1.38 -5.52 -55.91
C PRO A 513 0.98 -5.12 -54.49
N MET A 514 1.83 -4.33 -53.80
CA MET A 514 1.60 -3.86 -52.43
C MET A 514 0.89 -2.50 -52.35
N GLY A 515 0.59 -1.86 -53.50
CA GLY A 515 -0.12 -0.58 -53.54
C GLY A 515 0.68 0.58 -52.93
N PHE A 516 2.01 0.55 -53.00
CA PHE A 516 2.85 1.61 -52.45
C PHE A 516 2.67 2.94 -53.21
N PRO A 517 2.94 4.09 -52.57
CA PRO A 517 2.83 5.40 -53.20
C PRO A 517 3.67 5.51 -54.48
N VAL A 518 3.10 6.07 -55.55
CA VAL A 518 3.75 6.11 -56.89
C VAL A 518 5.12 6.79 -56.87
N ASN A 519 5.33 7.77 -55.99
CA ASN A 519 6.61 8.46 -55.84
C ASN A 519 7.70 7.63 -55.16
N GLN A 520 7.37 6.46 -54.61
CA GLN A 520 8.30 5.49 -54.01
C GLN A 520 8.75 4.41 -55.00
N LEU A 521 8.12 4.34 -56.17
CA LEU A 521 8.33 3.26 -57.14
C LEU A 521 9.43 3.63 -58.16
N LEU A 522 9.89 2.62 -58.87
CA LEU A 522 10.86 2.73 -59.96
C LEU A 522 10.19 2.37 -61.29
N GLU A 523 10.41 3.17 -62.32
CA GLU A 523 10.18 2.75 -63.71
C GLU A 523 11.16 1.63 -64.10
N ASP A 524 10.87 0.88 -65.17
CA ASP A 524 11.82 -0.09 -65.71
C ASP A 524 13.14 0.59 -66.15
N GLY A 525 14.27 0.03 -65.74
CA GLY A 525 15.61 0.58 -65.92
C GLY A 525 15.98 1.75 -64.99
N GLU A 526 15.07 2.25 -64.14
CA GLU A 526 15.38 3.32 -63.19
C GLU A 526 16.26 2.82 -62.05
N SER A 527 17.16 3.68 -61.55
CA SER A 527 17.92 3.43 -60.33
C SER A 527 17.78 4.57 -59.34
N CYS A 528 17.62 4.24 -58.06
CA CYS A 528 17.57 5.22 -56.98
C CYS A 528 18.14 4.64 -55.69
N THR A 529 18.62 5.51 -54.80
CA THR A 529 18.98 5.11 -53.45
C THR A 529 17.75 5.10 -52.56
N TYR A 530 17.60 4.03 -51.79
CA TYR A 530 16.59 3.87 -50.77
C TYR A 530 17.27 3.78 -49.40
N ASN A 531 16.63 4.32 -48.38
CA ASN A 531 16.99 4.04 -47.00
C ASN A 531 16.04 2.96 -46.48
N ILE A 532 16.57 1.81 -46.10
CA ILE A 532 15.87 0.87 -45.22
C ILE A 532 16.02 1.42 -43.81
N ILE A 533 14.92 1.49 -43.09
CA ILE A 533 14.81 2.15 -41.79
C ILE A 533 14.34 1.11 -40.79
N LEU A 534 15.12 0.92 -39.72
CA LEU A 534 14.75 0.10 -38.58
C LEU A 534 14.52 1.00 -37.37
N ARG A 535 13.45 0.70 -36.64
CA ARG A 535 13.17 1.23 -35.31
C ARG A 535 12.75 0.08 -34.42
N VAL A 536 13.23 0.11 -33.19
CA VAL A 536 12.95 -0.89 -32.14
C VAL A 536 12.50 -0.14 -30.90
N TRP A 537 11.45 -0.65 -30.27
CA TRP A 537 10.82 -0.11 -29.07
C TRP A 537 10.71 -1.19 -28.00
N ASP A 538 10.79 -0.74 -26.76
CA ASP A 538 10.36 -1.51 -25.62
C ASP A 538 9.27 -0.79 -24.81
N LEU A 539 8.81 -1.47 -23.77
CA LEU A 539 7.69 -1.12 -22.93
C LEU A 539 8.10 -0.36 -21.64
N THR A 540 9.38 -0.04 -21.48
CA THR A 540 9.94 0.64 -20.31
C THR A 540 9.58 2.10 -20.30
N ILE A 541 9.13 2.55 -19.13
CA ILE A 541 8.83 3.96 -18.88
C ILE A 541 10.12 4.64 -18.46
N VAL A 542 10.81 5.19 -19.45
CA VAL A 542 11.98 6.04 -19.25
C VAL A 542 11.54 7.50 -19.16
N ASN A 543 11.83 8.16 -18.04
CA ASN A 543 11.54 9.59 -17.79
C ASN A 543 10.04 9.95 -17.62
N GLU A 544 9.70 10.34 -16.39
CA GLU A 544 8.35 10.74 -15.99
C GLU A 544 7.78 11.94 -16.78
N ASN A 545 8.65 12.86 -17.24
CA ASN A 545 8.22 14.09 -17.93
C ASN A 545 7.93 13.89 -19.42
N ALA A 546 8.38 12.77 -19.97
CA ALA A 546 8.09 12.37 -21.33
C ALA A 546 7.93 10.85 -21.28
N PRO A 547 6.74 10.35 -20.87
CA PRO A 547 6.44 8.91 -20.82
C PRO A 547 6.36 8.27 -22.22
N GLY A 548 7.06 8.87 -23.19
CA GLY A 548 7.20 8.39 -24.53
C GLY A 548 7.99 7.10 -24.55
N VAL A 549 7.63 6.30 -25.55
CA VAL A 549 8.16 4.97 -25.82
C VAL A 549 9.70 5.01 -25.79
N HIS A 550 10.30 4.16 -24.97
CA HIS A 550 11.72 3.89 -25.07
C HIS A 550 11.95 3.29 -26.47
N TYR A 551 12.91 3.86 -27.21
CA TYR A 551 13.22 3.37 -28.55
C TYR A 551 14.66 3.68 -28.97
N SER A 552 15.22 2.75 -29.72
CA SER A 552 16.57 2.78 -30.29
C SER A 552 16.93 3.99 -31.19
N GLY A 553 15.99 4.88 -31.50
CA GLY A 553 16.16 5.89 -32.53
C GLY A 553 15.86 5.38 -33.95
N LYS A 554 16.25 6.15 -34.96
CA LYS A 554 16.11 5.76 -36.38
C LYS A 554 17.44 5.20 -36.87
N ILE A 555 17.48 3.90 -37.18
CA ILE A 555 18.62 3.26 -37.84
C ILE A 555 18.37 3.23 -39.34
N THR A 556 19.32 3.71 -40.14
CA THR A 556 19.20 3.79 -41.61
C THR A 556 20.27 2.96 -42.30
N PHE A 557 19.87 2.16 -43.27
CA PHE A 557 20.76 1.42 -44.17
C PHE A 557 20.49 1.86 -45.62
N PRO A 558 21.38 2.64 -46.23
CA PRO A 558 21.22 3.06 -47.61
C PRO A 558 21.56 1.91 -48.57
N ILE A 559 20.73 1.72 -49.59
CA ILE A 559 20.94 0.75 -50.66
C ILE A 559 20.54 1.36 -51.99
N LYS A 560 21.35 1.16 -53.03
CA LYS A 560 20.96 1.53 -54.40
C LYS A 560 20.20 0.37 -55.02
N ILE A 561 18.98 0.66 -55.48
CA ILE A 561 18.09 -0.31 -56.10
C ILE A 561 17.94 0.04 -57.58
N ILE A 562 18.07 -0.96 -58.45
CA ILE A 562 17.90 -0.84 -59.91
C ILE A 562 16.73 -1.71 -60.32
N ASN A 563 15.70 -1.11 -60.92
CA ASN A 563 14.57 -1.88 -61.41
C ASN A 563 14.87 -2.47 -62.79
N SER A 564 15.66 -3.54 -62.83
CA SER A 564 16.00 -4.28 -64.04
C SER A 564 16.47 -5.70 -63.70
N PRO A 565 16.56 -6.60 -64.70
CA PRO A 565 17.31 -7.86 -64.57
C PRO A 565 18.75 -7.61 -64.13
N GLU A 566 19.31 -8.55 -63.37
CA GLU A 566 20.74 -8.61 -63.11
C GLU A 566 21.52 -8.76 -64.42
N PRO A 567 22.71 -8.14 -64.55
CA PRO A 567 23.59 -8.38 -65.68
C PRO A 567 23.94 -9.87 -65.73
N THR A 568 23.84 -10.47 -66.91
CA THR A 568 24.33 -11.83 -67.12
C THR A 568 25.85 -11.84 -66.90
N PRO A 569 26.41 -12.79 -66.12
CA PRO A 569 27.83 -12.85 -65.82
C PRO A 569 28.74 -13.03 -67.05
#